data_AF-A0A024G1R8-F1
#
_entry.id   AF-A0A024G1R8-F1
#
_cell.length_a   1.000
_cell.length_b   1.000
_cell.length_c   1.000
_cell.angle_alpha   90.00
_cell.angle_beta   90.00
_cell.angle_gamma   90.00
#
_symmetry.space_group_name_H-M   'P 1'
#
loop_
_entity.id
_entity.type
_entity.pdbx_description
1 polymer ?
#
loop_
_entity_poly.entity_id
_entity_poly.type
_entity_poly.pdbx_seq_one_letter_code
_entity_poly.pdbx_strand_id
1 'polypeptide(L)'
;MVAKALVMCSWMITDIVSTMIGQDQVHSFEMDLKYEQPLTRLHTISHKGSHYISIHFKEFQLRDGDAVIVRSPDNSTSHVYTGLGRSDLGLHVDGFYSSMIRGDSAIIEYVPFMGATTLRTSVLEAIEDEIDHRNITSYGFKIDKYAFSRGRATTSSVCGVDNSQPVRCFQNDPVWGRLYTHSLPVARLLINGKKACTGWLVGPSNQLMTNEHCINSPHEAGNVDVEFGAESVSCQDECHVAGGCPGIQIASSTILLTTNKYYDFTLLQLDLSLDLSAFGHYKMRVSGALVGENVFIPQHPHGYAKRIAITDDYNQLTKIEAIEQKTSCGEGRVVYNIDTAIGASGSPVVSISDGHVVALHNCGTANKMVCDNSGVDIRAVVAILQQENLLSAGAIVYAYQDYMPYGSFYQL
;
A
#
# COMPACT_ATOMS: atom_id res chain seq x y z
N MET A 1 -38.26 -37.75 19.97
CA MET A 1 -36.87 -37.34 19.72
C MET A 1 -36.64 -37.34 18.22
N VAL A 2 -36.69 -36.18 17.58
CA VAL A 2 -36.41 -36.01 16.14
C VAL A 2 -35.26 -35.03 16.05
N ALA A 3 -34.06 -35.54 15.79
CA ALA A 3 -32.86 -34.73 15.62
C ALA A 3 -32.78 -34.24 14.17
N LYS A 4 -32.87 -32.93 13.99
CA LYS A 4 -32.55 -32.24 12.73
C LYS A 4 -31.04 -32.30 12.52
N ALA A 5 -30.58 -32.96 11.46
CA ALA A 5 -29.21 -32.83 10.98
C ALA A 5 -29.08 -31.51 10.23
N LEU A 6 -28.42 -30.52 10.85
CA LEU A 6 -27.96 -29.31 10.19
C LEU A 6 -26.77 -29.70 9.30
N VAL A 7 -26.94 -29.66 7.98
CA VAL A 7 -25.84 -29.67 7.03
C VAL A 7 -25.19 -28.28 7.09
N MET A 8 -24.15 -28.14 7.90
CA MET A 8 -23.26 -26.98 7.81
C MET A 8 -22.43 -27.13 6.54
N CYS A 9 -22.80 -26.35 5.52
CA CYS A 9 -21.98 -26.15 4.33
C CYS A 9 -20.73 -25.36 4.77
N SER A 10 -19.61 -26.06 4.91
CA SER A 10 -18.29 -25.46 5.12
C SER A 10 -17.88 -24.77 3.83
N TRP A 11 -18.12 -23.46 3.75
CA TRP A 11 -17.43 -22.60 2.79
C TRP A 11 -15.98 -22.48 3.25
N MET A 12 -15.12 -23.35 2.74
CA MET A 12 -13.69 -23.09 2.70
C MET A 12 -13.46 -21.90 1.77
N ILE A 13 -13.36 -20.71 2.36
CA ILE A 13 -12.74 -19.55 1.72
C ILE A 13 -11.27 -19.94 1.56
N THR A 14 -10.87 -20.25 0.33
CA THR A 14 -9.47 -20.49 -0.03
C THR A 14 -8.68 -19.22 0.28
N ASP A 15 -7.65 -19.37 1.11
CA ASP A 15 -6.73 -18.31 1.54
C ASP A 15 -6.29 -17.44 0.35
N ILE A 16 -6.68 -16.16 0.41
CA ILE A 16 -6.18 -15.13 -0.50
C ILE A 16 -4.66 -15.07 -0.33
N VAL A 17 -3.98 -15.14 -1.47
CA VAL A 17 -2.53 -15.21 -1.60
C VAL A 17 -1.88 -14.08 -0.82
N SER A 18 -1.01 -14.45 0.13
CA SER A 18 -0.45 -13.54 1.13
C SER A 18 0.31 -12.37 0.49
N THR A 19 -0.23 -11.15 0.61
CA THR A 19 0.40 -9.85 0.23
C THR A 19 1.66 -9.50 1.05
N MET A 20 2.19 -10.47 1.80
CA MET A 20 3.24 -10.29 2.80
C MET A 20 4.62 -10.35 2.17
N ILE A 21 5.29 -9.20 2.11
CA ILE A 21 6.70 -9.08 1.71
C ILE A 21 7.63 -9.01 2.92
N GLY A 22 7.08 -8.72 4.10
CA GLY A 22 7.80 -8.67 5.37
C GLY A 22 7.43 -9.81 6.32
N GLN A 23 8.29 -10.03 7.30
CA GLN A 23 8.09 -10.98 8.39
C GLN A 23 8.40 -10.32 9.73
N ASP A 24 7.61 -10.65 10.75
CA ASP A 24 7.88 -10.23 12.12
C ASP A 24 9.03 -11.06 12.72
N GLN A 25 9.93 -10.38 13.41
CA GLN A 25 10.85 -10.94 14.38
C GLN A 25 10.51 -10.36 15.75
N VAL A 26 10.27 -11.25 16.73
CA VAL A 26 10.06 -10.84 18.12
C VAL A 26 11.30 -10.13 18.64
N HIS A 27 11.08 -9.03 19.33
CA HIS A 27 12.11 -8.21 19.97
C HIS A 27 11.55 -7.67 21.28
N SER A 28 12.38 -7.33 22.27
CA SER A 28 11.87 -6.72 23.49
C SER A 28 12.75 -5.55 23.88
N PHE A 29 12.14 -4.38 23.93
CA PHE A 29 12.72 -3.15 24.45
C PHE A 29 11.59 -2.32 25.06
N GLU A 30 11.84 -1.71 26.20
CA GLU A 30 10.87 -0.87 26.90
C GLU A 30 11.57 0.40 27.37
N MET A 31 10.89 1.52 27.16
CA MET A 31 11.27 2.81 27.70
C MET A 31 10.16 3.27 28.62
N ASP A 32 10.43 3.29 29.93
CA ASP A 32 9.49 3.80 30.95
C ASP A 32 9.94 5.21 31.37
N LEU A 33 9.14 6.22 31.01
CA LEU A 33 9.45 7.61 31.29
C LEU A 33 8.91 8.09 32.64
N LYS A 34 8.32 7.23 33.47
CA LYS A 34 7.78 7.61 34.80
C LYS A 34 8.81 8.32 35.68
N TYR A 35 10.08 7.91 35.60
CA TYR A 35 11.15 8.41 36.47
C TYR A 35 12.43 8.81 35.73
N GLU A 36 12.45 8.74 34.39
CA GLU A 36 13.69 8.95 33.63
C GLU A 36 14.09 10.44 33.50
N GLN A 37 15.40 10.66 33.66
CA GLN A 37 16.11 11.93 33.43
C GLN A 37 16.04 12.31 31.93
N PRO A 38 16.15 13.61 31.58
CA PRO A 38 16.04 14.09 30.21
C PRO A 38 17.31 13.80 29.40
N LEU A 39 17.61 12.52 29.16
CA LEU A 39 18.74 12.08 28.34
C LEU A 39 18.24 11.39 27.07
N THR A 40 18.87 11.73 25.95
CA THR A 40 18.71 11.00 24.69
C THR A 40 19.09 9.54 24.87
N ARG A 41 18.26 8.63 24.37
CA ARG A 41 18.49 7.17 24.39
C ARG A 41 18.51 6.62 22.97
N LEU A 42 19.48 5.77 22.69
CA LEU A 42 19.61 5.08 21.40
C LEU A 42 19.40 3.58 21.60
N HIS A 43 18.62 2.98 20.72
CA HIS A 43 18.48 1.53 20.58
C HIS A 43 18.64 1.15 19.11
N THR A 44 19.43 0.13 18.80
CA THR A 44 19.69 -0.28 17.42
C THR A 44 19.16 -1.68 17.18
N ILE A 45 18.46 -1.87 16.07
CA ILE A 45 17.97 -3.16 15.59
C ILE A 45 18.58 -3.43 14.22
N SER A 46 19.17 -4.61 14.05
CA SER A 46 19.76 -5.06 12.79
C SER A 46 19.29 -6.47 12.44
N HIS A 47 19.02 -6.70 11.16
CA HIS A 47 18.65 -8.00 10.60
C HIS A 47 19.40 -8.21 9.28
N LYS A 48 20.56 -8.85 9.37
CA LYS A 48 21.49 -9.03 8.24
C LYS A 48 20.79 -9.58 6.99
N GLY A 49 21.05 -8.93 5.86
CA GLY A 49 20.51 -9.35 4.56
C GLY A 49 19.08 -8.89 4.30
N SER A 50 18.47 -8.15 5.24
CA SER A 50 17.21 -7.47 4.98
C SER A 50 17.41 -6.23 4.10
N HIS A 51 16.40 -5.92 3.29
CA HIS A 51 16.33 -4.74 2.45
C HIS A 51 15.61 -3.57 3.14
N TYR A 52 14.82 -3.85 4.17
CA TYR A 52 14.21 -2.82 5.00
C TYR A 52 13.88 -3.36 6.40
N ILE A 53 13.80 -2.45 7.38
CA ILE A 53 13.29 -2.71 8.73
C ILE A 53 12.15 -1.73 9.03
N SER A 54 11.11 -2.20 9.72
CA SER A 54 10.02 -1.38 10.25
C SER A 54 9.74 -1.80 11.70
N ILE A 55 9.76 -0.84 12.62
CA ILE A 55 9.70 -1.10 14.07
C ILE A 55 8.25 -1.13 14.53
N HIS A 56 7.87 -2.17 15.27
CA HIS A 56 6.55 -2.19 15.89
C HIS A 56 6.60 -1.55 17.27
N PHE A 57 5.76 -0.56 17.50
CA PHE A 57 5.57 0.10 18.78
C PHE A 57 4.24 -0.30 19.39
N LYS A 58 4.25 -0.57 20.70
CA LYS A 58 3.08 -0.83 21.52
C LYS A 58 3.14 0.02 22.79
N GLU A 59 1.99 0.37 23.35
CA GLU A 59 1.90 1.21 24.55
C GLU A 59 2.70 2.51 24.39
N PHE A 60 2.65 3.10 23.20
CA PHE A 60 3.41 4.28 22.82
C PHE A 60 2.64 5.53 23.22
N GLN A 61 3.18 6.28 24.17
CA GLN A 61 2.66 7.56 24.61
C GLN A 61 3.81 8.43 25.09
N LEU A 62 4.11 9.50 24.36
CA LEU A 62 5.17 10.44 24.71
C LEU A 62 4.59 11.69 25.37
N ARG A 63 5.43 12.37 26.17
CA ARG A 63 5.10 13.69 26.72
C ARG A 63 5.11 14.74 25.62
N ASP A 64 4.44 15.85 25.86
CA ASP A 64 4.46 16.97 24.93
C ASP A 64 5.90 17.46 24.71
N GLY A 65 6.30 17.53 23.43
CA GLY A 65 7.64 17.94 23.00
C GLY A 65 8.68 16.81 22.93
N ASP A 66 8.41 15.64 23.51
CA ASP A 66 9.26 14.46 23.33
C ASP A 66 9.07 13.87 21.93
N ALA A 67 10.11 13.21 21.42
CA ALA A 67 10.06 12.53 20.13
C ALA A 67 10.78 11.19 20.16
N VAL A 68 10.31 10.25 19.33
CA VAL A 68 11.05 9.06 18.93
C VAL A 68 11.36 9.17 17.45
N ILE A 69 12.65 9.13 17.11
CA ILE A 69 13.15 9.16 15.74
C ILE A 69 13.59 7.74 15.37
N VAL A 70 13.00 7.19 14.31
CA VAL A 70 13.46 5.93 13.70
C VAL A 70 14.23 6.31 12.45
N ARG A 71 15.52 5.98 12.37
CA ARG A 71 16.39 6.39 11.27
C ARG A 71 17.37 5.32 10.82
N SER A 72 17.83 5.43 9.58
CA SER A 72 18.94 4.62 9.07
C SER A 72 20.26 5.01 9.75
N PRO A 73 21.25 4.11 9.87
CA PRO A 73 22.56 4.42 10.45
C PRO A 73 23.30 5.56 9.74
N ASP A 74 23.08 5.70 8.43
CA ASP A 74 23.67 6.74 7.58
C ASP A 74 22.83 8.03 7.50
N ASN A 75 21.70 8.09 8.22
CA ASN A 75 20.72 9.18 8.20
C ASN A 75 20.11 9.49 6.82
N SER A 76 20.21 8.59 5.83
CA SER A 76 19.56 8.73 4.53
C SER A 76 18.03 8.66 4.61
N THR A 77 17.46 8.07 5.67
CA THR A 77 16.03 8.04 5.94
C THR A 77 15.78 8.20 7.44
N SER A 78 14.82 9.04 7.82
CA SER A 78 14.42 9.24 9.21
C SER A 78 12.94 9.58 9.32
N HIS A 79 12.25 9.00 10.31
CA HIS A 79 10.84 9.23 10.61
C HIS A 79 10.68 9.62 12.07
N VAL A 80 9.87 10.64 12.35
CA VAL A 80 9.68 11.19 13.69
C VAL A 80 8.27 10.88 14.18
N TYR A 81 8.17 10.42 15.42
CA TYR A 81 6.92 10.10 16.11
C TYR A 81 6.83 10.90 17.41
N THR A 82 5.69 11.52 17.67
CA THR A 82 5.39 12.32 18.86
C THR A 82 4.03 11.91 19.43
N GLY A 83 3.70 12.34 20.66
CA GLY A 83 2.38 12.07 21.26
C GLY A 83 2.03 10.58 21.28
N LEU A 84 0.91 10.21 20.64
CA LEU A 84 0.45 8.83 20.50
C LEU A 84 1.02 8.12 19.26
N GLY A 85 2.01 8.71 18.59
CA GLY A 85 2.71 8.11 17.47
C GLY A 85 1.91 8.19 16.17
N ARG A 86 2.03 7.16 15.34
CA ARG A 86 1.46 7.16 13.99
C ARG A 86 -0.07 7.14 14.05
N SER A 87 -0.72 8.19 13.52
CA SER A 87 -2.18 8.30 13.48
C SER A 87 -2.87 8.04 14.82
N ASP A 88 -2.23 8.45 15.92
CA ASP A 88 -2.67 8.24 17.30
C ASP A 88 -2.89 6.76 17.71
N LEU A 89 -2.20 5.83 17.05
CA LEU A 89 -2.35 4.38 17.26
C LEU A 89 -1.54 3.83 18.44
N GLY A 90 -0.78 4.64 19.16
CA GLY A 90 0.18 4.18 20.17
C GLY A 90 -0.44 3.39 21.33
N LEU A 91 -1.69 3.68 21.68
CA LEU A 91 -2.48 2.95 22.68
C LEU A 91 -3.50 1.99 22.06
N HIS A 92 -3.53 1.85 20.74
CA HIS A 92 -4.35 0.83 20.08
C HIS A 92 -3.84 -0.57 20.48
N VAL A 93 -4.75 -1.55 20.58
CA VAL A 93 -4.41 -2.92 21.04
C VAL A 93 -3.30 -3.57 20.20
N ASP A 94 -3.32 -3.28 18.90
CA ASP A 94 -2.34 -3.76 17.93
C ASP A 94 -1.11 -2.86 17.80
N GLY A 95 -1.06 -1.70 18.46
CA GLY A 95 0.03 -0.73 18.27
C GLY A 95 0.16 -0.21 16.83
N PHE A 96 1.35 0.20 16.44
CA PHE A 96 1.65 0.62 15.07
C PHE A 96 3.07 0.24 14.61
N TYR A 97 3.28 0.25 13.30
CA TYR A 97 4.59 0.06 12.68
C TYR A 97 5.14 1.42 12.28
N SER A 98 6.45 1.62 12.47
CA SER A 98 7.15 2.75 11.86
C SER A 98 7.09 2.65 10.35
N SER A 99 7.25 3.78 9.66
CA SER A 99 7.58 3.77 8.24
C SER A 99 8.90 3.03 8.04
N MET A 100 9.06 2.43 6.86
CA MET A 100 10.24 1.60 6.61
C MET A 100 11.55 2.40 6.64
N ILE A 101 12.57 1.81 7.23
CA ILE A 101 13.97 2.20 7.09
C ILE A 101 14.61 1.25 6.10
N ARG A 102 15.15 1.79 5.02
CA ARG A 102 15.83 1.00 4.00
C ARG A 102 17.18 0.51 4.50
N GLY A 103 17.52 -0.71 4.12
CA GLY A 103 18.70 -1.42 4.60
C GLY A 103 18.38 -2.40 5.73
N ASP A 104 19.44 -2.94 6.31
CA ASP A 104 19.36 -4.06 7.25
C ASP A 104 19.41 -3.62 8.72
N SER A 105 19.34 -2.32 8.99
CA SER A 105 19.54 -1.74 10.31
C SER A 105 18.71 -0.46 10.50
N ALA A 106 18.14 -0.29 11.69
CA ALA A 106 17.43 0.91 12.12
C ALA A 106 17.87 1.33 13.53
N ILE A 107 18.03 2.64 13.72
CA ILE A 107 18.32 3.27 15.01
C ILE A 107 17.03 3.93 15.50
N ILE A 108 16.62 3.59 16.71
CA ILE A 108 15.52 4.19 17.44
C ILE A 108 16.12 5.14 18.46
N GLU A 109 15.81 6.41 18.34
CA GLU A 109 16.35 7.49 19.15
C GLU A 109 15.22 8.21 19.87
N TYR A 110 15.16 8.09 21.19
CA TYR A 110 14.29 8.92 22.02
C TYR A 110 14.98 10.24 22.32
N VAL A 111 14.28 11.33 22.06
CA VAL A 111 14.72 12.71 22.25
C VAL A 111 13.75 13.39 23.22
N PRO A 112 14.15 13.66 24.47
CA PRO A 112 13.31 14.39 25.40
C PRO A 112 13.24 15.87 25.03
N PHE A 113 12.11 16.52 25.35
CA PHE A 113 11.98 17.96 25.17
C PHE A 113 12.97 18.72 26.06
N MET A 114 13.87 19.49 25.46
CA MET A 114 14.79 20.39 26.16
C MET A 114 14.26 21.84 26.18
N GLY A 115 13.02 22.04 26.65
CA GLY A 115 12.53 23.39 26.98
C GLY A 115 13.33 24.00 28.13
N ALA A 116 13.56 25.31 28.10
CA ALA A 116 14.43 26.03 29.04
C ALA A 116 14.27 25.55 30.49
N THR A 117 15.32 24.93 31.00
CA THR A 117 15.50 24.55 32.40
C THR A 117 15.56 25.81 33.26
N THR A 118 14.39 26.37 33.59
CA THR A 118 14.27 26.81 34.98
C THR A 118 14.26 25.53 35.79
N LEU A 119 15.39 25.25 36.45
CA LEU A 119 15.47 24.31 37.55
C LEU A 119 14.39 24.70 38.57
N ARG A 120 13.15 24.25 38.38
CA ARG A 120 12.24 24.10 39.49
C ARG A 120 12.77 22.89 40.25
N THR A 121 13.59 23.20 41.25
CA THR A 121 13.70 22.41 42.46
C THR A 121 12.32 21.91 42.88
N SER A 122 11.97 20.69 42.48
CA SER A 122 10.90 19.92 43.12
C SER A 122 11.44 18.55 43.56
N VAL A 123 12.52 18.60 44.34
CA VAL A 123 12.77 17.61 45.41
C VAL A 123 11.66 17.67 46.49
N LEU A 124 10.69 18.59 46.35
CA LEU A 124 9.55 18.79 47.25
C LEU A 124 8.21 18.21 46.74
N GLU A 125 8.11 17.67 45.52
CA GLU A 125 6.88 17.00 45.04
C GLU A 125 6.89 15.47 45.30
N ALA A 126 7.85 14.97 46.07
CA ALA A 126 7.96 13.56 46.41
C ALA A 126 7.29 13.17 47.75
N ILE A 127 6.54 14.07 48.42
CA ILE A 127 6.06 13.83 49.80
C ILE A 127 4.55 14.08 50.01
N GLU A 128 3.76 14.47 49.01
CA GLU A 128 2.31 14.64 49.19
C GLU A 128 1.55 14.06 48.01
N ASP A 129 1.38 12.73 47.99
CA ASP A 129 0.10 12.09 47.64
C ASP A 129 0.20 10.56 47.79
N GLU A 130 -0.10 10.09 49.00
CA GLU A 130 -0.47 8.70 49.30
C GLU A 130 -1.98 8.46 49.03
N ILE A 131 -2.57 9.20 48.06
CA ILE A 131 -3.99 9.15 47.74
C ILE A 131 -4.16 9.07 46.20
N ASP A 132 -4.65 7.91 45.76
CA ASP A 132 -5.11 7.55 44.40
C ASP A 132 -4.07 7.14 43.33
N HIS A 133 -3.41 5.99 43.53
CA HIS A 133 -2.58 5.30 42.51
C HIS A 133 -3.36 4.70 41.32
N ARG A 134 -4.49 5.28 40.89
CA ARG A 134 -5.32 4.76 39.79
C ARG A 134 -5.41 5.63 38.54
N ASN A 135 -4.47 6.55 38.30
CA ASN A 135 -4.30 7.16 36.97
C ASN A 135 -2.94 7.88 36.78
N ILE A 136 -1.82 7.20 37.00
CA ILE A 136 -0.54 7.66 36.44
C ILE A 136 -0.55 7.27 34.96
N THR A 137 -0.72 8.23 34.05
CA THR A 137 -0.46 8.00 32.63
C THR A 137 1.00 7.56 32.48
N SER A 138 1.22 6.30 32.11
CA SER A 138 2.57 5.79 31.88
C SER A 138 3.06 6.30 30.54
N TYR A 139 3.86 7.37 30.57
CA TYR A 139 4.61 7.79 29.40
C TYR A 139 5.74 6.81 29.11
N GLY A 140 5.96 6.53 27.84
CA GLY A 140 6.91 5.52 27.40
C GLY A 140 6.49 4.84 26.11
N PHE A 141 7.22 3.79 25.75
CA PHE A 141 6.85 2.90 24.65
C PHE A 141 7.53 1.54 24.79
N LYS A 142 6.92 0.53 24.17
CA LYS A 142 7.50 -0.80 24.01
C LYS A 142 7.75 -1.09 22.55
N ILE A 143 8.85 -1.79 22.28
CA ILE A 143 9.11 -2.46 21.01
C ILE A 143 9.04 -3.96 21.30
N ASP A 144 7.97 -4.60 20.84
CA ASP A 144 7.70 -6.04 21.01
C ASP A 144 8.08 -6.87 19.77
N LYS A 145 8.33 -6.20 18.63
CA LYS A 145 8.79 -6.83 17.39
C LYS A 145 9.28 -5.81 16.37
N TYR A 146 9.87 -6.31 15.31
CA TYR A 146 10.12 -5.54 14.09
C TYR A 146 9.80 -6.38 12.86
N ALA A 147 9.34 -5.72 11.81
CA ALA A 147 9.20 -6.29 10.49
C ALA A 147 10.49 -6.12 9.70
N PHE A 148 10.87 -7.14 8.93
CA PHE A 148 12.01 -7.09 8.02
C PHE A 148 11.62 -7.74 6.68
N SER A 149 12.24 -7.29 5.58
CA SER A 149 11.96 -7.88 4.26
C SER A 149 12.30 -9.38 4.23
N ARG A 150 11.41 -10.20 3.67
CA ARG A 150 11.73 -11.59 3.35
C ARG A 150 12.71 -11.66 2.17
N GLY A 151 13.56 -12.69 2.14
CA GLY A 151 14.22 -13.09 0.89
C GLY A 151 13.19 -13.47 -0.17
N ARG A 152 13.55 -13.36 -1.47
CA ARG A 152 12.69 -13.52 -2.65
C ARG A 152 11.49 -14.47 -2.42
N ALA A 153 10.28 -13.91 -2.33
CA ALA A 153 9.04 -14.69 -2.29
C ALA A 153 8.78 -15.34 -3.66
N THR A 154 8.14 -16.51 -3.64
CA THR A 154 7.76 -17.26 -4.85
C THR A 154 6.65 -16.54 -5.63
N THR A 155 6.78 -16.50 -6.96
CA THR A 155 5.84 -15.90 -7.92
C THR A 155 4.48 -16.61 -7.88
N SER A 156 3.42 -15.92 -7.43
CA SER A 156 2.12 -16.57 -7.20
C SER A 156 1.02 -16.27 -8.23
N SER A 157 1.31 -15.55 -9.31
CA SER A 157 0.30 -15.22 -10.34
C SER A 157 0.91 -14.79 -11.69
N VAL A 158 2.20 -15.07 -11.89
CA VAL A 158 2.87 -14.89 -13.18
C VAL A 158 2.37 -15.99 -14.11
N CYS A 159 1.88 -15.61 -15.27
CA CYS A 159 1.27 -16.49 -16.25
C CYS A 159 2.33 -16.98 -17.23
N GLY A 160 3.14 -17.94 -16.77
CA GLY A 160 4.27 -18.44 -17.53
C GLY A 160 5.56 -17.69 -17.19
N VAL A 161 6.08 -16.88 -18.11
CA VAL A 161 7.27 -16.04 -17.88
C VAL A 161 6.83 -14.64 -17.53
N ASP A 162 7.43 -14.02 -16.52
CA ASP A 162 7.14 -12.61 -16.20
C ASP A 162 7.55 -11.71 -17.36
N ASN A 163 6.54 -11.15 -18.05
CA ASN A 163 6.70 -10.23 -19.17
C ASN A 163 6.60 -8.76 -18.74
N SER A 164 6.48 -8.47 -17.43
CA SER A 164 6.50 -7.10 -16.93
C SER A 164 7.89 -6.49 -17.12
N GLN A 165 7.92 -5.19 -17.44
CA GLN A 165 9.15 -4.43 -17.64
C GLN A 165 9.22 -3.24 -16.67
N PRO A 166 10.42 -2.78 -16.29
CA PRO A 166 10.57 -1.53 -15.53
C PRO A 166 9.87 -0.38 -16.24
N VAL A 167 9.15 0.46 -15.50
CA VAL A 167 8.35 1.55 -16.11
C VAL A 167 9.19 2.52 -16.96
N ARG A 168 10.49 2.66 -16.64
CA ARG A 168 11.45 3.46 -17.43
C ARG A 168 11.67 2.98 -18.86
N CYS A 169 11.39 1.71 -19.17
CA CYS A 169 11.43 1.21 -20.54
C CYS A 169 10.47 1.97 -21.45
N PHE A 170 9.36 2.47 -20.90
CA PHE A 170 8.31 3.12 -21.66
C PHE A 170 8.52 4.63 -21.81
N GLN A 171 9.25 5.29 -20.92
CA GLN A 171 9.29 6.77 -20.84
C GLN A 171 9.65 7.46 -22.17
N ASN A 172 10.56 6.89 -22.95
CA ASN A 172 11.02 7.43 -24.22
C ASN A 172 10.67 6.52 -25.41
N ASP A 173 9.79 5.54 -25.22
CA ASP A 173 9.37 4.64 -26.29
C ASP A 173 8.44 5.39 -27.27
N PRO A 174 8.71 5.35 -28.60
CA PRO A 174 7.94 6.12 -29.58
C PRO A 174 6.50 5.65 -29.76
N VAL A 175 6.17 4.41 -29.37
CA VAL A 175 4.84 3.82 -29.49
C VAL A 175 4.13 3.79 -28.13
N TRP A 176 4.89 3.48 -27.08
CA TRP A 176 4.40 3.16 -25.74
C TRP A 176 4.73 4.23 -24.69
N GLY A 177 5.30 5.37 -25.09
CA GLY A 177 5.56 6.56 -24.26
C GLY A 177 4.46 6.91 -23.27
N ARG A 178 3.21 6.86 -23.73
CA ARG A 178 2.03 7.21 -22.93
C ARG A 178 1.81 6.30 -21.72
N LEU A 179 2.28 5.06 -21.75
CA LEU A 179 2.11 4.12 -20.62
C LEU A 179 2.86 4.60 -19.38
N TYR A 180 4.05 5.19 -19.58
CA TYR A 180 4.78 5.84 -18.49
C TYR A 180 3.95 6.96 -17.86
N THR A 181 3.46 7.90 -18.68
CA THR A 181 2.65 9.03 -18.20
C THR A 181 1.38 8.56 -17.49
N HIS A 182 0.68 7.57 -18.06
CA HIS A 182 -0.50 7.01 -17.44
C HIS A 182 -0.19 6.26 -16.14
N SER A 183 1.04 5.80 -15.91
CA SER A 183 1.42 5.11 -14.67
C SER A 183 1.78 6.04 -13.51
N LEU A 184 1.94 7.34 -13.74
CA LEU A 184 2.35 8.32 -12.72
C LEU A 184 1.42 8.34 -11.48
N PRO A 185 0.08 8.22 -11.59
CA PRO A 185 -0.82 8.25 -10.44
C PRO A 185 -0.78 6.99 -9.55
N VAL A 186 0.10 6.03 -9.84
CA VAL A 186 0.20 4.75 -9.13
C VAL A 186 1.26 4.83 -8.04
N ALA A 187 0.86 4.39 -6.84
CA ALA A 187 1.68 4.35 -5.64
C ALA A 187 1.96 2.91 -5.18
N ARG A 188 3.15 2.74 -4.59
CA ARG A 188 3.51 1.59 -3.77
C ARG A 188 2.95 1.80 -2.37
N LEU A 189 2.30 0.78 -1.83
CA LEU A 189 1.78 0.78 -0.46
C LEU A 189 2.56 -0.21 0.41
N LEU A 190 3.02 0.23 1.58
CA LEU A 190 3.48 -0.67 2.65
C LEU A 190 2.54 -0.55 3.85
N ILE A 191 1.70 -1.55 4.05
CA ILE A 191 0.73 -1.61 5.14
C ILE A 191 1.33 -2.39 6.31
N ASN A 192 1.19 -1.86 7.53
CA ASN A 192 1.63 -2.50 8.77
C ASN A 192 3.08 -3.02 8.69
N GLY A 193 3.96 -2.26 8.04
CA GLY A 193 5.39 -2.57 7.88
C GLY A 193 5.71 -3.83 7.07
N LYS A 194 4.72 -4.54 6.51
CA LYS A 194 4.93 -5.92 6.00
C LYS A 194 4.22 -6.25 4.71
N LYS A 195 3.10 -5.60 4.46
CA LYS A 195 2.19 -5.99 3.40
C LYS A 195 2.35 -5.02 2.25
N ALA A 196 2.73 -5.54 1.09
CA ALA A 196 2.82 -4.74 -0.12
C ALA A 196 1.51 -4.82 -0.87
N CYS A 197 1.03 -3.66 -1.32
CA CYS A 197 -0.05 -3.54 -2.29
C CYS A 197 0.28 -2.36 -3.23
N THR A 198 -0.57 -2.19 -4.23
CA THR A 198 -0.58 -1.04 -5.13
C THR A 198 -1.83 -0.20 -4.86
N GLY A 199 -1.69 1.11 -4.97
CA GLY A 199 -2.82 2.04 -4.94
C GLY A 199 -2.71 3.10 -6.02
N TRP A 200 -3.77 3.86 -6.28
CA TRP A 200 -3.76 4.87 -7.33
C TRP A 200 -4.74 6.02 -7.07
N LEU A 201 -4.41 7.21 -7.57
CA LEU A 201 -5.20 8.42 -7.36
C LEU A 201 -6.48 8.44 -8.21
N VAL A 202 -7.62 8.65 -7.56
CA VAL A 202 -8.96 8.72 -8.16
C VAL A 202 -9.41 10.17 -8.22
N GLY A 203 -9.55 10.71 -9.43
CA GLY A 203 -9.92 12.12 -9.60
C GLY A 203 -8.97 13.11 -8.90
N PRO A 204 -9.33 14.40 -8.87
CA PRO A 204 -8.46 15.46 -8.35
C PRO A 204 -8.56 15.67 -6.83
N SER A 205 -9.29 14.84 -6.08
CA SER A 205 -9.63 15.08 -4.67
C SER A 205 -8.74 14.33 -3.66
N ASN A 206 -7.51 14.00 -4.04
CA ASN A 206 -6.54 13.26 -3.20
C ASN A 206 -7.12 11.93 -2.63
N GLN A 207 -8.04 11.32 -3.37
CA GLN A 207 -8.57 10.01 -3.03
C GLN A 207 -7.66 8.92 -3.62
N LEU A 208 -7.43 7.86 -2.86
CA LEU A 208 -6.56 6.75 -3.23
C LEU A 208 -7.38 5.44 -3.22
N MET A 209 -7.37 4.71 -4.33
CA MET A 209 -8.01 3.40 -4.45
C MET A 209 -7.01 2.27 -4.21
N THR A 210 -7.45 1.22 -3.53
CA THR A 210 -6.75 -0.08 -3.44
C THR A 210 -7.79 -1.20 -3.19
N ASN A 211 -7.36 -2.43 -2.85
CA ASN A 211 -8.27 -3.51 -2.49
C ASN A 211 -8.69 -3.49 -1.01
N GLU A 212 -9.83 -4.12 -0.70
CA GLU A 212 -10.25 -4.38 0.69
C GLU A 212 -9.27 -5.33 1.37
N HIS A 213 -8.87 -6.40 0.69
CA HIS A 213 -7.90 -7.32 1.25
C HIS A 213 -6.51 -6.68 1.44
N CYS A 214 -6.28 -5.45 0.93
CA CYS A 214 -5.10 -4.63 1.20
C CYS A 214 -5.25 -3.75 2.44
N ILE A 215 -6.35 -2.99 2.53
CA ILE A 215 -6.68 -2.14 3.67
C ILE A 215 -8.17 -2.31 3.95
N ASN A 216 -8.54 -2.94 5.08
CA ASN A 216 -9.94 -3.22 5.44
C ASN A 216 -10.38 -2.55 6.75
N SER A 217 -9.52 -1.75 7.38
CA SER A 217 -9.81 -1.13 8.66
C SER A 217 -9.19 0.26 8.81
N PRO A 218 -9.75 1.11 9.68
CA PRO A 218 -9.13 2.39 10.03
C PRO A 218 -7.72 2.24 10.62
N HIS A 219 -7.43 1.14 11.31
CA HIS A 219 -6.10 0.84 11.83
C HIS A 219 -5.08 0.68 10.70
N GLU A 220 -5.39 -0.16 9.70
CA GLU A 220 -4.52 -0.35 8.53
C GLU A 220 -4.39 0.95 7.70
N ALA A 221 -5.49 1.70 7.55
CA ALA A 221 -5.48 3.00 6.88
C ALA A 221 -4.61 4.03 7.62
N GLY A 222 -4.59 4.01 8.95
CA GLY A 222 -3.71 4.84 9.77
C GLY A 222 -2.25 4.39 9.80
N ASN A 223 -1.94 3.18 9.30
CA ASN A 223 -0.63 2.55 9.38
C ASN A 223 -0.14 2.03 8.01
N VAL A 224 -0.09 2.94 7.03
CA VAL A 224 0.36 2.67 5.65
C VAL A 224 1.34 3.72 5.15
N ASP A 225 2.46 3.30 4.56
CA ASP A 225 3.32 4.19 3.78
C ASP A 225 2.80 4.25 2.34
N VAL A 226 2.54 5.46 1.84
CA VAL A 226 2.10 5.72 0.46
C VAL A 226 3.25 6.39 -0.30
N GLU A 227 3.81 5.68 -1.27
CA GLU A 227 5.01 6.10 -1.99
C GLU A 227 4.75 6.18 -3.49
N PHE A 228 4.87 7.39 -4.05
CA PHE A 228 4.76 7.63 -5.48
C PHE A 228 6.14 7.74 -6.12
N GLY A 229 6.24 7.42 -7.42
CA GLY A 229 7.49 7.55 -8.15
C GLY A 229 8.58 6.56 -7.70
N ALA A 230 8.21 5.46 -7.04
CA ALA A 230 9.11 4.35 -6.76
C ALA A 230 9.41 3.59 -8.06
N GLU A 231 10.36 4.09 -8.85
CA GLU A 231 10.63 3.64 -10.22
C GLU A 231 12.11 3.34 -10.39
N SER A 232 12.44 2.40 -11.27
CA SER A 232 13.85 2.13 -11.62
C SER A 232 14.54 3.38 -12.15
N VAL A 233 15.87 3.40 -12.11
CA VAL A 233 16.64 4.52 -12.70
C VAL A 233 16.72 4.44 -14.22
N SER A 234 16.57 3.23 -14.79
CA SER A 234 16.64 2.97 -16.23
C SER A 234 15.82 1.72 -16.61
N CYS A 235 15.72 1.43 -17.90
CA CYS A 235 15.06 0.21 -18.38
C CYS A 235 15.84 -1.07 -18.01
N GLN A 236 17.17 -0.96 -17.85
CA GLN A 236 18.07 -2.07 -17.53
C GLN A 236 18.14 -2.36 -16.03
N ASP A 237 17.65 -1.44 -15.21
CA ASP A 237 17.58 -1.59 -13.77
C ASP A 237 16.25 -2.25 -13.39
N GLU A 238 16.28 -3.57 -13.20
CA GLU A 238 15.10 -4.35 -12.84
C GLU A 238 14.56 -4.02 -11.44
N CYS A 239 15.42 -3.56 -10.54
CA CYS A 239 15.09 -3.18 -9.16
C CYS A 239 14.14 -4.14 -8.41
N HIS A 240 14.43 -5.45 -8.51
CA HIS A 240 13.71 -6.53 -7.84
C HIS A 240 14.03 -6.63 -6.33
N VAL A 241 13.86 -5.52 -5.62
CA VAL A 241 14.15 -5.38 -4.20
C VAL A 241 12.94 -4.73 -3.53
N ALA A 242 12.38 -5.39 -2.51
CA ALA A 242 11.25 -4.83 -1.76
C ALA A 242 11.64 -3.50 -1.09
N GLY A 243 10.90 -2.44 -1.38
CA GLY A 243 11.25 -1.09 -0.93
C GLY A 243 12.43 -0.44 -1.67
N GLY A 244 13.06 -1.15 -2.62
CA GLY A 244 14.12 -0.63 -3.48
C GLY A 244 13.63 0.43 -4.46
N CYS A 245 14.57 1.16 -5.07
CA CYS A 245 14.32 2.31 -5.94
C CYS A 245 13.31 3.28 -5.32
N PRO A 246 13.75 4.02 -4.28
CA PRO A 246 12.87 4.88 -3.52
C PRO A 246 12.21 5.92 -4.41
N GLY A 247 10.91 6.10 -4.20
CA GLY A 247 10.16 7.24 -4.66
C GLY A 247 10.05 8.29 -3.56
N ILE A 248 8.98 9.07 -3.64
CA ILE A 248 8.62 10.06 -2.63
C ILE A 248 7.52 9.45 -1.76
N GLN A 249 7.82 9.25 -0.47
CA GLN A 249 6.80 8.89 0.51
C GLN A 249 5.95 10.13 0.82
N ILE A 250 4.74 10.16 0.26
CA ILE A 250 3.82 11.29 0.34
C ILE A 250 3.01 11.27 1.64
N ALA A 251 2.74 10.07 2.17
CA ALA A 251 2.00 9.91 3.41
C ALA A 251 2.47 8.69 4.19
N SER A 252 2.34 8.76 5.52
CA SER A 252 2.46 7.63 6.44
C SER A 252 1.11 7.26 7.08
N SER A 253 0.01 7.89 6.67
CA SER A 253 -1.33 7.52 7.09
C SER A 253 -2.35 8.02 6.07
N THR A 254 -3.53 7.43 6.12
CA THR A 254 -4.69 7.78 5.31
C THR A 254 -5.94 7.69 6.17
N ILE A 255 -7.03 8.29 5.72
CA ILE A 255 -8.35 8.11 6.34
C ILE A 255 -9.13 7.11 5.50
N LEU A 256 -9.73 6.10 6.14
CA LEU A 256 -10.63 5.17 5.48
C LEU A 256 -11.96 5.87 5.15
N LEU A 257 -12.29 6.03 3.87
CA LEU A 257 -13.58 6.58 3.44
C LEU A 257 -14.64 5.49 3.32
N THR A 258 -14.33 4.42 2.60
CA THR A 258 -15.20 3.25 2.44
C THR A 258 -14.39 2.01 2.10
N THR A 259 -14.95 0.85 2.42
CA THR A 259 -14.39 -0.46 2.05
C THR A 259 -15.49 -1.47 1.80
N ASN A 260 -15.31 -2.32 0.80
CA ASN A 260 -16.28 -3.32 0.41
C ASN A 260 -15.61 -4.68 0.21
N LYS A 261 -15.94 -5.61 1.11
CA LYS A 261 -15.40 -6.98 1.08
C LYS A 261 -15.85 -7.82 -0.11
N TYR A 262 -17.08 -7.61 -0.61
CA TYR A 262 -17.61 -8.42 -1.71
C TYR A 262 -16.94 -8.06 -3.04
N TYR A 263 -16.83 -6.76 -3.31
CA TYR A 263 -16.15 -6.22 -4.48
C TYR A 263 -14.68 -5.90 -4.24
N ASP A 264 -14.11 -6.30 -3.10
CA ASP A 264 -12.69 -6.21 -2.77
C ASP A 264 -12.04 -4.86 -3.14
N PHE A 265 -12.68 -3.75 -2.75
CA PHE A 265 -12.13 -2.41 -2.97
C PHE A 265 -12.18 -1.57 -1.70
N THR A 266 -11.25 -0.63 -1.61
CA THR A 266 -11.17 0.37 -0.54
C THR A 266 -10.81 1.72 -1.13
N LEU A 267 -11.56 2.74 -0.71
CA LEU A 267 -11.25 4.14 -1.01
C LEU A 267 -10.73 4.82 0.26
N LEU A 268 -9.60 5.49 0.11
CA LEU A 268 -8.90 6.21 1.16
C LEU A 268 -8.82 7.70 0.81
N GLN A 269 -8.70 8.53 1.83
CA GLN A 269 -8.41 9.95 1.70
C GLN A 269 -6.98 10.20 2.15
N LEU A 270 -6.15 10.73 1.25
CA LEU A 270 -4.89 11.38 1.62
C LEU A 270 -5.20 12.79 2.11
N ASP A 271 -4.26 13.38 2.87
CA ASP A 271 -4.37 14.77 3.32
C ASP A 271 -4.67 15.70 2.13
N LEU A 272 -5.73 16.51 2.28
CA LEU A 272 -6.22 17.42 1.24
C LEU A 272 -5.26 18.58 0.97
N SER A 273 -4.30 18.84 1.86
CA SER A 273 -3.27 19.87 1.70
C SER A 273 -2.09 19.42 0.81
N LEU A 274 -1.97 18.13 0.50
CA LEU A 274 -0.92 17.60 -0.36
C LEU A 274 -1.12 18.02 -1.82
N ASP A 275 -0.08 18.57 -2.44
CA ASP A 275 -0.04 18.81 -3.88
C ASP A 275 0.42 17.54 -4.60
N LEU A 276 -0.53 16.84 -5.23
CA LEU A 276 -0.30 15.63 -6.01
C LEU A 276 -0.40 15.86 -7.52
N SER A 277 -0.46 17.12 -7.95
CA SER A 277 -0.67 17.47 -9.37
C SER A 277 0.41 16.90 -10.29
N ALA A 278 1.65 16.76 -9.81
CA ALA A 278 2.77 16.16 -10.53
C ALA A 278 2.54 14.68 -10.92
N PHE A 279 1.70 13.95 -10.18
CA PHE A 279 1.36 12.56 -10.47
C PHE A 279 0.11 12.42 -11.35
N GLY A 280 -0.74 13.44 -11.39
CA GLY A 280 -2.05 13.38 -12.04
C GLY A 280 -3.03 12.47 -11.30
N HIS A 281 -4.04 11.98 -12.00
CA HIS A 281 -5.05 11.07 -11.47
C HIS A 281 -5.70 10.26 -12.58
N TYR A 282 -6.31 9.14 -12.21
CA TYR A 282 -7.15 8.40 -13.13
C TYR A 282 -8.60 8.85 -13.09
N LYS A 283 -9.30 8.55 -14.18
CA LYS A 283 -10.76 8.46 -14.21
C LYS A 283 -11.18 7.01 -14.44
N MET A 284 -12.28 6.63 -13.81
CA MET A 284 -12.93 5.34 -13.99
C MET A 284 -13.91 5.43 -15.17
N ARG A 285 -13.85 4.46 -16.09
CA ARG A 285 -14.68 4.45 -17.28
C ARG A 285 -16.05 3.87 -16.96
N VAL A 286 -17.10 4.69 -17.04
CA VAL A 286 -18.46 4.31 -16.63
C VAL A 286 -19.04 3.20 -17.53
N SER A 287 -18.58 3.09 -18.78
CA SER A 287 -18.96 1.99 -19.67
C SER A 287 -18.30 0.66 -19.32
N GLY A 288 -17.31 0.64 -18.40
CA GLY A 288 -16.58 -0.56 -17.99
C GLY A 288 -15.60 -1.08 -19.05
N ALA A 289 -15.17 -2.32 -18.85
CA ALA A 289 -14.29 -3.05 -19.76
C ALA A 289 -15.04 -3.61 -20.99
N LEU A 290 -14.34 -3.77 -22.11
CA LEU A 290 -14.81 -4.39 -23.34
C LEU A 290 -13.96 -5.63 -23.64
N VAL A 291 -14.62 -6.77 -23.92
CA VAL A 291 -13.91 -7.99 -24.33
C VAL A 291 -13.10 -7.73 -25.60
N GLY A 292 -11.83 -8.13 -25.57
CA GLY A 292 -10.86 -7.95 -26.65
C GLY A 292 -10.16 -6.59 -26.67
N GLU A 293 -10.53 -5.63 -25.81
CA GLU A 293 -9.78 -4.36 -25.74
C GLU A 293 -8.38 -4.59 -25.13
N ASN A 294 -7.38 -3.88 -25.66
CA ASN A 294 -6.03 -3.95 -25.13
C ASN A 294 -5.91 -3.11 -23.84
N VAL A 295 -5.28 -3.70 -22.85
CA VAL A 295 -5.12 -3.13 -21.50
C VAL A 295 -3.69 -3.33 -21.01
N PHE A 296 -3.26 -2.53 -20.04
CA PHE A 296 -2.00 -2.71 -19.33
C PHE A 296 -2.22 -2.50 -17.83
N ILE A 297 -1.31 -3.03 -17.00
CA ILE A 297 -1.33 -2.86 -15.55
C ILE A 297 0.01 -2.25 -15.09
N PRO A 298 0.01 -0.98 -14.63
CA PRO A 298 1.09 -0.45 -13.80
C PRO A 298 0.94 -0.94 -12.35
N GLN A 299 2.00 -1.55 -11.81
CA GLN A 299 1.97 -2.28 -10.55
C GLN A 299 3.29 -2.24 -9.78
N HIS A 300 3.24 -2.55 -8.48
CA HIS A 300 4.39 -2.77 -7.61
C HIS A 300 4.48 -4.23 -7.15
N PRO A 301 4.83 -5.17 -8.04
CA PRO A 301 4.97 -6.58 -7.68
C PRO A 301 6.05 -6.74 -6.61
N HIS A 302 5.77 -7.53 -5.59
CA HIS A 302 6.56 -7.77 -4.38
C HIS A 302 7.01 -6.48 -3.65
N GLY A 303 6.32 -5.36 -3.86
CA GLY A 303 6.76 -4.06 -3.36
C GLY A 303 8.05 -3.56 -4.04
N TYR A 304 8.35 -4.02 -5.24
CA TYR A 304 9.47 -3.56 -6.06
C TYR A 304 9.22 -2.16 -6.64
N ALA A 305 10.18 -1.67 -7.41
CA ALA A 305 9.96 -0.53 -8.29
C ALA A 305 8.78 -0.80 -9.24
N LYS A 306 8.14 0.28 -9.71
CA LYS A 306 6.99 0.21 -10.62
C LYS A 306 7.35 -0.52 -11.90
N ARG A 307 6.50 -1.47 -12.27
CA ARG A 307 6.60 -2.25 -13.51
C ARG A 307 5.29 -2.15 -14.29
N ILE A 308 5.38 -2.29 -15.60
CA ILE A 308 4.23 -2.36 -16.50
C ILE A 308 4.24 -3.71 -17.21
N ALA A 309 3.11 -4.40 -17.16
CA ALA A 309 2.84 -5.56 -18.01
C ALA A 309 1.89 -5.14 -19.14
N ILE A 310 2.32 -5.38 -20.38
CA ILE A 310 1.59 -5.02 -21.63
C ILE A 310 1.61 -6.14 -22.68
N THR A 311 2.46 -7.15 -22.54
CA THR A 311 2.55 -8.28 -23.46
C THR A 311 2.38 -9.60 -22.72
N ASP A 312 1.85 -10.61 -23.43
CA ASP A 312 1.82 -12.00 -22.98
C ASP A 312 3.07 -12.79 -23.42
N ASP A 313 3.12 -14.07 -23.04
CA ASP A 313 4.21 -15.01 -23.35
C ASP A 313 4.48 -15.16 -24.86
N TYR A 314 3.53 -14.79 -25.72
CA TYR A 314 3.64 -14.83 -27.18
C TYR A 314 3.94 -13.45 -27.79
N ASN A 315 4.32 -12.48 -26.95
CA ASN A 315 4.61 -11.10 -27.32
C ASN A 315 3.42 -10.41 -28.00
N GLN A 316 2.19 -10.82 -27.67
CA GLN A 316 0.95 -10.16 -28.10
C GLN A 316 0.53 -9.15 -27.03
N LEU A 317 -0.17 -8.09 -27.46
CA LEU A 317 -0.74 -7.14 -26.50
C LEU A 317 -1.74 -7.84 -25.60
N THR A 318 -1.64 -7.53 -24.32
CA THR A 318 -2.57 -8.02 -23.31
C THR A 318 -3.94 -7.38 -23.46
N LYS A 319 -4.98 -8.14 -23.16
CA LYS A 319 -6.38 -7.78 -23.44
C LYS A 319 -7.32 -8.32 -22.38
N ILE A 320 -8.53 -7.76 -22.38
CA ILE A 320 -9.66 -8.32 -21.65
C ILE A 320 -10.15 -9.58 -22.37
N GLU A 321 -10.17 -10.72 -21.69
CA GLU A 321 -10.59 -12.01 -22.23
C GLU A 321 -12.07 -12.29 -21.99
N ALA A 322 -12.57 -11.89 -20.81
CA ALA A 322 -13.97 -12.06 -20.43
C ALA A 322 -14.40 -10.98 -19.43
N ILE A 323 -15.71 -10.72 -19.39
CA ILE A 323 -16.35 -9.84 -18.41
C ILE A 323 -17.50 -10.61 -17.75
N GLU A 324 -17.90 -10.19 -16.55
CA GLU A 324 -18.97 -10.81 -15.77
C GLU A 324 -18.74 -12.31 -15.50
N GLN A 325 -17.47 -12.74 -15.50
CA GLN A 325 -17.07 -14.12 -15.37
C GLN A 325 -17.03 -14.54 -13.90
N LYS A 326 -17.46 -15.77 -13.61
CA LYS A 326 -17.18 -16.42 -12.33
C LYS A 326 -15.83 -17.11 -12.39
N THR A 327 -14.94 -16.75 -11.48
CA THR A 327 -13.57 -17.27 -11.36
C THR A 327 -13.33 -17.77 -9.93
N SER A 328 -12.14 -18.33 -9.66
CA SER A 328 -11.71 -18.60 -8.28
C SER A 328 -11.58 -17.32 -7.44
N CYS A 329 -11.49 -16.16 -8.09
CA CYS A 329 -11.35 -14.85 -7.47
C CYS A 329 -12.71 -14.20 -7.12
N GLY A 330 -13.83 -14.83 -7.47
CA GLY A 330 -15.19 -14.36 -7.15
C GLY A 330 -16.11 -14.31 -8.37
N GLU A 331 -17.24 -13.63 -8.20
CA GLU A 331 -18.27 -13.49 -9.24
C GLU A 331 -18.17 -12.12 -9.92
N GLY A 332 -18.66 -12.03 -11.17
CA GLY A 332 -18.72 -10.75 -11.89
C GLY A 332 -17.35 -10.16 -12.24
N ARG A 333 -16.34 -11.00 -12.45
CA ARG A 333 -14.95 -10.57 -12.67
C ARG A 333 -14.67 -10.18 -14.11
N VAL A 334 -13.74 -9.26 -14.28
CA VAL A 334 -13.08 -8.94 -15.55
C VAL A 334 -11.80 -9.75 -15.62
N VAL A 335 -11.68 -10.62 -16.61
CA VAL A 335 -10.54 -11.54 -16.80
C VAL A 335 -9.63 -11.01 -17.90
N TYR A 336 -8.32 -11.13 -17.71
CA TYR A 336 -7.30 -10.66 -18.66
C TYR A 336 -6.02 -11.49 -18.58
N ASN A 337 -5.26 -11.50 -19.68
CA ASN A 337 -4.01 -12.24 -19.82
C ASN A 337 -2.78 -11.40 -19.45
N ILE A 338 -2.83 -10.65 -18.33
CA ILE A 338 -1.73 -9.77 -17.89
C ILE A 338 -1.00 -10.41 -16.72
N ASP A 339 0.33 -10.45 -16.74
CA ASP A 339 1.13 -10.88 -15.59
C ASP A 339 0.97 -9.98 -14.37
N THR A 340 0.74 -10.59 -13.22
CA THR A 340 0.78 -9.91 -11.93
C THR A 340 1.50 -10.77 -10.89
N ALA A 341 1.87 -10.19 -9.76
CA ALA A 341 2.44 -10.93 -8.64
C ALA A 341 1.88 -10.41 -7.30
N ILE A 342 2.28 -11.05 -6.20
CA ILE A 342 2.08 -10.52 -4.83
C ILE A 342 2.37 -9.02 -4.83
N GLY A 343 1.55 -8.18 -4.22
CA GLY A 343 1.76 -6.71 -4.21
C GLY A 343 1.16 -5.96 -5.40
N ALA A 344 0.78 -6.65 -6.47
CA ALA A 344 -0.02 -6.07 -7.55
C ALA A 344 -1.47 -5.80 -7.13
N SER A 345 -1.96 -6.42 -6.06
CA SER A 345 -3.27 -6.16 -5.48
C SER A 345 -3.54 -4.66 -5.37
N GLY A 346 -4.64 -4.21 -5.96
CA GLY A 346 -5.10 -2.83 -5.97
C GLY A 346 -4.64 -2.04 -7.19
N SER A 347 -3.86 -2.65 -8.09
CA SER A 347 -3.41 -1.99 -9.32
C SER A 347 -4.58 -1.69 -10.25
N PRO A 348 -4.57 -0.54 -10.94
CA PRO A 348 -5.57 -0.24 -11.96
C PRO A 348 -5.33 -1.08 -13.21
N VAL A 349 -6.40 -1.63 -13.79
CA VAL A 349 -6.37 -2.19 -15.15
C VAL A 349 -6.79 -1.06 -16.09
N VAL A 350 -5.87 -0.63 -16.94
CA VAL A 350 -6.00 0.61 -17.72
C VAL A 350 -6.13 0.29 -19.20
N SER A 351 -7.12 0.88 -19.86
CA SER A 351 -7.29 0.74 -21.30
C SER A 351 -6.18 1.48 -22.06
N ILE A 352 -5.54 0.79 -23.00
CA ILE A 352 -4.46 1.35 -23.82
C ILE A 352 -4.97 2.45 -24.77
N SER A 353 -6.25 2.37 -25.16
CA SER A 353 -6.85 3.29 -26.13
C SER A 353 -7.14 4.65 -25.54
N ASP A 354 -7.61 4.72 -24.29
CA ASP A 354 -8.11 5.98 -23.71
C ASP A 354 -7.47 6.37 -22.37
N GLY A 355 -6.66 5.50 -21.75
CA GLY A 355 -5.98 5.79 -20.49
C GLY A 355 -6.85 5.73 -19.25
N HIS A 356 -8.08 5.23 -19.35
CA HIS A 356 -9.01 5.15 -18.22
C HIS A 356 -9.01 3.75 -17.58
N VAL A 357 -9.39 3.73 -16.30
CA VAL A 357 -9.46 2.49 -15.51
C VAL A 357 -10.75 1.75 -15.84
N VAL A 358 -10.61 0.46 -16.16
CA VAL A 358 -11.73 -0.43 -16.57
C VAL A 358 -11.97 -1.57 -15.59
N ALA A 359 -10.98 -1.89 -14.76
CA ALA A 359 -11.09 -2.84 -13.66
C ALA A 359 -10.06 -2.53 -12.56
N LEU A 360 -10.28 -3.08 -11.37
CA LEU A 360 -9.33 -3.05 -10.26
C LEU A 360 -8.75 -4.45 -10.08
N HIS A 361 -7.44 -4.64 -10.31
CA HIS A 361 -6.80 -5.94 -10.09
C HIS A 361 -6.96 -6.35 -8.63
N ASN A 362 -7.44 -7.56 -8.39
CA ASN A 362 -7.74 -8.03 -7.04
C ASN A 362 -7.25 -9.46 -6.78
N CYS A 363 -7.05 -10.24 -7.83
CA CYS A 363 -6.66 -11.64 -7.68
C CYS A 363 -6.05 -12.19 -8.95
N GLY A 364 -5.15 -13.15 -8.75
CA GLY A 364 -4.59 -13.96 -9.82
C GLY A 364 -4.42 -15.39 -9.35
N THR A 365 -4.79 -16.35 -10.19
CA THR A 365 -4.34 -17.72 -10.04
C THR A 365 -3.62 -18.15 -11.31
N ALA A 366 -2.34 -18.49 -11.17
CA ALA A 366 -1.58 -19.11 -12.24
C ALA A 366 -1.36 -20.58 -11.85
N ASN A 367 -2.00 -21.49 -12.57
CA ASN A 367 -1.51 -22.86 -12.65
C ASN A 367 -0.93 -23.10 -14.05
N LYS A 368 -0.17 -24.19 -14.25
CA LYS A 368 0.55 -24.45 -15.52
C LYS A 368 -0.34 -24.51 -16.78
N MET A 369 -1.66 -24.42 -16.69
CA MET A 369 -2.59 -24.49 -17.82
C MET A 369 -3.57 -23.32 -17.92
N VAL A 370 -3.77 -22.52 -16.86
CA VAL A 370 -4.73 -21.40 -16.84
C VAL A 370 -4.13 -20.21 -16.10
N CYS A 371 -4.06 -19.08 -16.81
CA CYS A 371 -3.88 -17.75 -16.25
C CYS A 371 -5.26 -17.18 -15.95
N ASP A 372 -5.66 -17.14 -14.67
CA ASP A 372 -6.94 -16.55 -14.25
C ASP A 372 -6.65 -15.28 -13.45
N ASN A 373 -5.94 -14.35 -14.08
CA ASN A 373 -5.75 -13.01 -13.54
C ASN A 373 -7.02 -12.20 -13.81
N SER A 374 -7.59 -11.67 -12.74
CA SER A 374 -8.88 -11.02 -12.81
C SER A 374 -8.99 -9.84 -11.85
N GLY A 375 -9.94 -8.97 -12.17
CA GLY A 375 -10.23 -7.77 -11.40
C GLY A 375 -11.72 -7.57 -11.18
N VAL A 376 -11.99 -6.68 -10.24
CA VAL A 376 -13.31 -6.14 -9.98
C VAL A 376 -13.69 -5.24 -11.15
N ASP A 377 -14.88 -5.45 -11.71
CA ASP A 377 -15.42 -4.54 -12.73
C ASP A 377 -15.57 -3.13 -12.14
N ILE A 378 -14.95 -2.13 -12.78
CA ILE A 378 -14.95 -0.76 -12.27
C ILE A 378 -16.36 -0.18 -12.17
N ARG A 379 -17.31 -0.69 -12.95
CA ARG A 379 -18.73 -0.29 -12.90
C ARG A 379 -19.34 -0.54 -11.53
N ALA A 380 -18.99 -1.65 -10.88
CA ALA A 380 -19.47 -1.96 -9.53
C ALA A 380 -18.94 -0.96 -8.50
N VAL A 381 -17.65 -0.61 -8.60
CA VAL A 381 -17.01 0.40 -7.74
C VAL A 381 -17.64 1.77 -7.94
N VAL A 382 -17.80 2.22 -9.19
CA VAL A 382 -18.45 3.50 -9.52
C VAL A 382 -19.87 3.55 -8.95
N ALA A 383 -20.67 2.49 -9.12
CA ALA A 383 -22.04 2.45 -8.63
C ALA A 383 -22.11 2.62 -7.09
N ILE A 384 -21.23 1.95 -6.35
CA ILE A 384 -21.19 2.03 -4.89
C ILE A 384 -20.71 3.40 -4.44
N LEU A 385 -19.63 3.91 -5.00
CA LEU A 385 -19.13 5.25 -4.66
C LEU A 385 -20.15 6.35 -4.98
N GLN A 386 -20.94 6.18 -6.04
CA GLN A 386 -22.04 7.11 -6.36
C GLN A 386 -23.14 7.06 -5.31
N GLN A 387 -23.54 5.84 -4.89
CA GLN A 387 -24.55 5.64 -3.86
C GLN A 387 -24.12 6.21 -2.50
N GLU A 388 -22.84 6.10 -2.18
CA GLU A 388 -22.24 6.60 -0.95
C GLU A 388 -21.85 8.09 -1.01
N ASN A 389 -22.07 8.75 -2.16
CA ASN A 389 -21.70 10.15 -2.40
C ASN A 389 -20.19 10.43 -2.20
N LEU A 390 -19.36 9.45 -2.57
CA LEU A 390 -17.89 9.50 -2.45
C LEU A 390 -17.17 9.70 -3.80
N LEU A 391 -17.89 9.67 -4.93
CA LEU A 391 -17.33 10.01 -6.24
C LEU A 391 -17.00 11.51 -6.32
N SER A 392 -15.72 11.86 -6.29
CA SER A 392 -15.29 13.23 -6.55
C SER A 392 -15.57 13.67 -7.98
N ALA A 393 -15.83 14.97 -8.19
CA ALA A 393 -15.92 15.54 -9.53
C ALA A 393 -14.63 15.26 -10.33
N GLY A 394 -14.76 14.74 -11.54
CA GLY A 394 -13.61 14.34 -12.37
C GLY A 394 -13.08 12.92 -12.14
N ALA A 395 -13.65 12.14 -11.21
CA ALA A 395 -13.27 10.74 -10.98
C ALA A 395 -13.78 9.75 -12.04
N ILE A 396 -14.73 10.16 -12.88
CA ILE A 396 -15.37 9.28 -13.88
C ILE A 396 -15.41 9.91 -15.27
N VAL A 397 -15.53 9.06 -16.29
CA VAL A 397 -15.75 9.46 -17.68
C VAL A 397 -16.87 8.63 -18.32
N TYR A 398 -17.83 9.29 -18.96
CA TYR A 398 -19.05 8.67 -19.50
C TYR A 398 -18.92 8.14 -20.94
N ALA A 399 -17.85 8.50 -21.66
CA ALA A 399 -17.72 8.20 -23.07
C ALA A 399 -16.48 7.35 -23.38
N TYR A 400 -16.59 6.55 -24.44
CA TYR A 400 -15.46 6.02 -25.24
C TYR A 400 -14.86 7.12 -26.16
N GLN A 401 -15.29 8.38 -26.01
CA GLN A 401 -14.86 9.51 -26.83
C GLN A 401 -14.01 10.46 -26.00
N ASP A 402 -12.70 10.40 -26.26
CA ASP A 402 -11.78 11.53 -26.43
C ASP A 402 -10.39 11.08 -26.91
N TYR A 403 -10.18 9.78 -27.15
CA TYR A 403 -9.03 9.29 -27.91
C TYR A 403 -9.48 8.83 -29.30
N MET A 404 -9.02 9.52 -30.34
CA MET A 404 -9.09 8.98 -31.69
C MET A 404 -8.36 7.63 -31.73
N PRO A 405 -8.92 6.57 -32.34
CA PRO A 405 -8.17 5.35 -32.59
C PRO A 405 -7.02 5.69 -33.55
N TYR A 406 -5.79 5.75 -33.06
CA TYR A 406 -4.61 5.92 -33.90
C TYR A 406 -4.30 4.58 -34.58
N GLY A 407 -4.49 4.53 -35.89
CA GLY A 407 -4.20 3.35 -36.71
C GLY A 407 -4.70 3.37 -38.16
N SER A 408 -5.45 4.38 -38.60
CA SER A 408 -5.80 4.54 -40.03
C SER A 408 -4.84 5.51 -40.74
N PHE A 409 -3.58 5.11 -40.87
CA PHE A 409 -2.70 5.57 -41.94
C PHE A 409 -2.07 4.35 -42.61
N TYR A 410 -2.92 3.54 -43.25
CA TYR A 410 -2.54 2.95 -44.52
C TYR A 410 -3.06 3.89 -45.60
N GLN A 411 -2.16 4.55 -46.34
CA GLN A 411 -2.47 4.98 -47.69
C GLN A 411 -1.19 5.03 -48.55
N LEU A 412 -1.26 4.18 -49.59
CA LEU A 412 -0.51 4.12 -50.85
C LEU A 412 0.89 3.49 -50.85
#